data_AF-A0ABD5KVU8-F1
#
_entry.id   AF-A0ABD5KVU8-F1
#
_cell.length_a   1.000
_cell.length_b   1.000
_cell.length_c   1.000
_cell.angle_alpha   90.00
_cell.angle_beta   90.00
_cell.angle_gamma   90.00
#
_symmetry.space_group_name_H-M   'P 1'
#
loop_
_entity.id
_entity.type
_entity.pdbx_description
1 polymer ?
#
loop_
_entity_poly.entity_id
_entity_poly.type
_entity_poly.pdbx_seq_one_letter_code
_entity_poly.pdbx_strand_id
1 'polypeptide(L)' 'MKIIGVSLLLFGSVIALSVGIDLFQGANVLQALYNALSPFRVMEVAELFVLFSLLFFFFAESLYLVLKKRQQKH' A
#
# COMPACT_ATOMS: atom_id res chain seq x y z
N MET A 1 -11.30 -23.03 -7.03
CA MET A 1 -10.71 -22.95 -8.39
C MET A 1 -11.12 -21.69 -9.19
N LYS A 2 -12.06 -20.84 -8.73
CA LYS A 2 -12.40 -19.56 -9.40
C LYS A 2 -11.68 -18.34 -8.81
N ILE A 3 -11.57 -18.31 -7.48
CA ILE A 3 -10.94 -17.21 -6.74
C ILE A 3 -9.47 -17.04 -7.15
N ILE A 4 -8.73 -18.15 -7.28
CA ILE A 4 -7.31 -18.13 -7.68
C ILE A 4 -7.13 -17.48 -9.07
N GLY A 5 -7.96 -17.84 -10.04
CA GLY A 5 -7.90 -17.26 -11.39
C GLY A 5 -8.25 -15.77 -11.40
N VAL A 6 -9.29 -15.38 -10.66
CA VAL A 6 -9.68 -13.96 -10.52
C VAL A 6 -8.59 -13.17 -9.81
N SER A 7 -7.96 -13.72 -8.76
CA SER A 7 -6.86 -13.06 -8.06
C SER A 7 -5.62 -12.93 -8.94
N LEU A 8 -5.33 -13.92 -9.80
CA LEU A 8 -4.20 -13.85 -10.72
C LEU A 8 -4.42 -12.80 -11.80
N LEU A 9 -5.65 -12.71 -12.33
CA LEU A 9 -6.05 -11.70 -13.30
C LEU A 9 -6.00 -10.29 -12.72
N LEU A 10 -6.51 -10.11 -11.49
CA LEU A 10 -6.43 -8.83 -10.76
C LEU A 10 -4.98 -8.44 -10.47
N PHE A 11 -4.16 -9.40 -10.03
CA PHE A 11 -2.75 -9.13 -9.75
C PHE A 11 -2.00 -8.71 -11.04
N GLY A 12 -2.21 -9.44 -12.14
CA GLY A 12 -1.62 -9.11 -13.43
C GLY A 12 -2.10 -7.77 -13.99
N SER A 13 -3.40 -7.47 -13.88
CA SER A 13 -3.95 -6.19 -14.39
C SER A 13 -3.45 -4.99 -13.58
N VAL A 14 -3.32 -5.12 -12.26
CA VAL A 14 -2.79 -4.05 -11.40
C VAL A 14 -1.32 -3.76 -11.73
N ILE A 15 -0.50 -4.80 -11.90
CA ILE A 15 0.91 -4.62 -12.30
C ILE A 15 1.01 -4.01 -13.69
N ALA A 16 0.23 -4.50 -14.65
CA ALA A 16 0.24 -3.98 -16.02
C ALA A 16 -0.17 -2.51 -16.10
N LEU A 17 -1.20 -2.11 -15.33
CA LEU A 17 -1.62 -0.71 -15.25
C LEU A 17 -0.58 0.17 -14.57
N SER A 18 0.03 -0.29 -13.47
CA SER A 18 1.09 0.42 -12.76
C SER A 18 2.30 0.68 -13.68
N VAL A 19 2.82 -0.37 -14.31
CA VAL A 19 3.93 -0.25 -15.28
C VAL A 19 3.53 0.61 -16.47
N GLY A 20 2.30 0.46 -16.96
CA GLY A 20 1.78 1.27 -18.06
C GLY A 20 1.80 2.76 -17.76
N ILE A 21 1.33 3.16 -16.57
CA ILE A 21 1.35 4.57 -16.13
C ILE A 21 2.79 5.10 -16.04
N ASP A 22 3.71 4.33 -15.45
CA ASP A 22 5.12 4.71 -15.36
C ASP A 22 5.75 4.91 -16.76
N LEU A 23 5.44 4.04 -17.71
CA LEU A 23 5.89 4.19 -19.11
C LEU A 23 5.28 5.43 -19.79
N PHE A 24 4.00 5.73 -19.54
CA PHE A 24 3.36 6.94 -20.06
C PHE A 24 3.97 8.23 -19.48
N GLN A 25 4.51 8.17 -18.27
CA GLN A 25 5.27 9.26 -17.66
C GLN A 25 6.71 9.36 -18.17
N GLY A 26 7.12 8.49 -19.10
CA GLY A 26 8.44 8.49 -19.72
C GLY A 26 9.50 7.68 -18.95
N ALA A 27 9.09 6.86 -17.96
CA ALA A 27 10.03 6.00 -17.26
C ALA A 27 10.49 4.84 -18.16
N ASN A 28 11.72 4.36 -17.94
CA ASN A 28 12.22 3.16 -18.63
C ASN A 28 11.52 1.90 -18.12
N VAL A 29 11.34 0.88 -18.97
CA VAL A 29 10.68 -0.39 -18.60
C VAL A 29 11.30 -1.05 -17.35
N LEU A 30 12.63 -1.07 -17.27
CA LEU A 30 13.33 -1.62 -16.10
C LEU A 30 13.10 -0.78 -14.85
N GLN A 31 12.99 0.54 -15.00
CA GLN A 31 12.76 1.46 -13.90
C GLN A 31 11.32 1.36 -13.40
N ALA A 32 10.34 1.29 -14.30
CA ALA A 32 8.93 1.04 -13.96
C ALA A 32 8.74 -0.29 -13.22
N LEU A 33 9.44 -1.35 -13.66
CA LEU A 33 9.40 -2.64 -12.96
C LEU A 33 10.04 -2.56 -11.57
N TYR A 34 11.16 -1.84 -11.46
CA TYR A 34 11.84 -1.63 -10.18
C TYR A 34 11.00 -0.78 -9.23
N ASN A 35 10.30 0.23 -9.75
CA ASN A 35 9.40 1.09 -8.98
C ASN A 35 8.19 0.30 -8.45
N ALA A 36 7.57 -0.53 -9.30
CA ALA A 36 6.46 -1.39 -8.91
C ALA A 36 6.85 -2.41 -7.81
N LEU A 37 8.11 -2.87 -7.79
CA LEU A 37 8.62 -3.81 -6.78
C LEU A 37 9.18 -3.11 -5.52
N SER A 38 9.56 -1.83 -5.62
CA SER A 38 10.14 -1.06 -4.51
C SER A 38 9.33 0.22 -4.19
N PRO A 39 8.04 0.07 -3.82
CA PRO A 39 7.12 1.21 -3.64
C PRO A 39 7.61 2.21 -2.59
N PHE A 40 8.23 1.74 -1.50
CA PHE A 40 8.75 2.62 -0.43
C PHE A 40 9.95 3.48 -0.85
N ARG A 41 10.68 3.07 -1.90
CA ARG A 41 11.83 3.83 -2.40
C ARG A 41 11.40 4.99 -3.31
N VAL A 42 10.28 4.80 -4.00
CA VAL A 42 9.77 5.71 -5.03
C VAL A 42 8.69 6.63 -4.48
N MET A 43 8.09 6.26 -3.34
CA MET A 43 7.10 7.08 -2.65
C MET A 43 7.67 8.46 -2.29
N GLU A 44 6.95 9.51 -2.65
CA GLU A 44 7.35 10.86 -2.30
C GLU A 44 7.31 11.07 -0.78
N VAL A 45 8.08 12.05 -0.29
CA VAL A 45 8.15 12.38 1.14
C VAL A 45 6.76 12.71 1.69
N ALA A 46 5.91 13.37 0.90
CA ALA A 46 4.53 13.67 1.26
C ALA A 46 3.68 12.39 1.41
N GLU A 47 3.83 11.42 0.51
CA GLU A 47 3.12 10.15 0.57
C GLU A 47 3.56 9.34 1.80
N LEU A 48 4.86 9.32 2.10
CA LEU A 48 5.39 8.66 3.30
C LEU A 48 4.81 9.29 4.56
N PHE A 49 4.77 10.62 4.62
CA PHE A 49 4.19 11.33 5.75
C PHE A 49 2.71 10.99 5.97
N VAL A 50 1.92 10.95 4.89
CA VAL A 50 0.50 10.57 4.95
C VAL A 50 0.32 9.12 5.39
N LEU A 51 1.11 8.19 4.83
CA LEU A 51 1.04 6.77 5.17
C LEU A 51 1.40 6.53 6.65
N PHE A 52 2.48 7.14 7.14
CA PHE A 52 2.84 7.06 8.55
C PHE A 52 1.79 7.69 9.47
N SER A 53 1.22 8.82 9.08
CA SER A 53 0.16 9.48 9.86
C SER A 53 -1.08 8.59 9.98
N LEU A 54 -1.51 7.97 8.87
CA LEU A 54 -2.65 7.05 8.87
C LEU A 54 -2.40 5.82 9.73
N LEU A 55 -1.22 5.20 9.60
CA LEU A 55 -0.84 4.07 10.45
C LEU A 55 -0.83 4.49 11.92
N PHE A 56 -0.27 5.65 12.23
CA PHE A 56 -0.23 6.17 13.60
C PHE A 56 -1.64 6.36 14.18
N PHE A 57 -2.57 6.97 13.46
CA PHE A 57 -3.96 7.10 13.91
C PHE A 57 -4.64 5.75 14.12
N PHE A 58 -4.43 4.80 13.20
CA PHE A 58 -4.99 3.46 13.32
C PHE A 58 -4.46 2.73 14.58
N PHE A 59 -3.15 2.82 14.83
CA PHE A 59 -2.55 2.26 16.04
C PHE A 59 -3.02 2.99 17.30
N ALA A 60 -3.12 4.32 17.27
CA ALA A 60 -3.58 5.12 18.40
C ALA A 60 -5.04 4.76 18.77
N GLU A 61 -5.92 4.60 17.78
CA GLU A 61 -7.30 4.16 18.00
C GLU A 61 -7.35 2.74 18.57
N SER A 62 -6.59 1.82 17.99
CA SER A 62 -6.49 0.43 18.48
C SER A 62 -6.00 0.38 19.94
N LEU A 63 -4.96 1.14 20.27
CA LEU A 63 -4.44 1.26 21.63
C LEU A 63 -5.45 1.90 22.59
N TYR A 64 -6.15 2.95 22.16
CA TYR A 64 -7.20 3.59 22.95
C TYR A 64 -8.34 2.62 23.26
N LEU A 65 -8.81 1.85 22.28
CA LEU A 65 -9.84 0.83 22.49
C LEU A 65 -9.35 -0.27 23.45
N VAL A 66 -8.09 -0.69 23.36
CA VAL A 66 -7.50 -1.67 24.27
C VAL A 66 -7.41 -1.12 25.70
N LEU A 67 -6.94 0.12 25.87
CA LEU A 67 -6.85 0.79 27.17
C LEU A 67 -8.23 1.01 27.79
N LYS A 68 -9.22 1.46 27.00
CA LYS A 68 -10.61 1.61 27.45
C LYS A 68 -11.21 0.28 27.92
N LYS A 69 -10.96 -0.81 27.20
CA LYS A 69 -11.40 -2.17 27.61
C LYS A 69 -10.72 -2.64 28.90
N ARG A 70 -9.48 -2.23 29.16
CA ARG A 70 -8.77 -2.54 30.42
C ARG A 70 -9.35 -1.77 31.60
N GLN A 71 -9.79 -0.52 31.38
CA GLN A 71 -10.37 0.35 32.40
C GLN A 71 -11.80 -0.05 32.81
N GLN A 72 -12.59 -0.66 31.92
CA GLN A 72 -13.94 -1.17 32.23
C GLN A 72 -13.96 -2.56 32.90
N LYS A 73 -12.80 -3.22 33.02
CA LYS A 73 -12.68 -4.56 33.62
C LYS A 73 -12.20 -4.52 35.08
N HIS A 74 -11.90 -3.33 35.59
CA HIS A 74 -11.64 -3.03 37.00
C HIS A 74 -12.86 -2.32 37.59
#